data_AF-A0A5C8I593-F1
#
_entry.id   AF-A0A5C8I593-F1
#
_cell.length_a   1.000
_cell.length_b   1.000
_cell.length_c   1.000
_cell.angle_alpha   90.00
_cell.angle_beta   90.00
_cell.angle_gamma   90.00
#
_symmetry.space_group_name_H-M   'P 1'
#
loop_
_entity.id
_entity.type
_entity.pdbx_description
1 polymer ?
#
loop_
_entity_poly.entity_id
_entity_poly.type
_entity_poly.pdbx_seq_one_letter_code
_entity_poly.pdbx_strand_id
1 'polypeptide(L)'
;MRPRLRDRFDATSLALADIFYTWDVLGVYEDENNRPDDDEEYDDLVNPMRVWLSSGMTSEELSRSLTEKLRRDYGLSPESLLSALDFTSRVHSWWHSPRRP
;
A
#
# COMPACT_ATOMS: atom_id res chain seq x y z
N MET A 1 -22.18 -3.16 -14.12
CA MET A 1 -21.17 -2.94 -13.05
C MET A 1 -19.82 -3.42 -13.56
N ARG A 2 -18.77 -2.63 -13.45
CA ARG A 2 -17.39 -3.13 -13.65
C ARG A 2 -17.02 -3.92 -12.39
N PRO A 3 -16.36 -5.09 -12.51
CA PRO A 3 -15.86 -5.82 -11.35
C PRO A 3 -14.81 -4.98 -10.62
N ARG A 4 -14.78 -5.09 -9.29
CA ARG A 4 -13.84 -4.37 -8.42
C ARG A 4 -12.43 -4.91 -8.61
N LEU A 5 -11.41 -4.09 -8.34
CA LEU A 5 -10.02 -4.56 -8.30
C LEU A 5 -9.86 -5.64 -7.22
N ARG A 6 -10.45 -5.39 -6.06
CA ARG A 6 -10.41 -6.29 -4.90
C ARG A 6 -10.99 -7.68 -5.17
N ASP A 7 -11.96 -7.80 -6.07
CA ASP A 7 -12.56 -9.10 -6.45
C ASP A 7 -11.54 -10.07 -7.08
N ARG A 8 -10.38 -9.56 -7.49
CA ARG A 8 -9.31 -10.34 -8.14
C ARG A 8 -8.11 -10.57 -7.22
N PHE A 9 -8.15 -10.09 -5.98
CA PHE A 9 -7.02 -10.21 -5.06
C PHE A 9 -6.93 -11.63 -4.50
N ASP A 10 -5.72 -12.19 -4.52
CA ASP A 10 -5.39 -13.37 -3.71
C ASP A 10 -5.20 -12.96 -2.24
N ALA A 11 -4.97 -13.94 -1.36
CA ALA A 11 -4.79 -13.69 0.07
C ALA A 11 -3.62 -12.72 0.37
N THR A 12 -2.54 -12.79 -0.41
CA THR A 12 -1.39 -11.89 -0.24
C THR A 12 -1.75 -10.46 -0.65
N SER A 13 -2.49 -10.26 -1.75
CA SER A 13 -2.97 -8.94 -2.17
C SER A 13 -3.95 -8.34 -1.17
N LEU A 14 -4.87 -9.14 -0.62
CA LEU A 14 -5.80 -8.68 0.41
C LEU A 14 -5.05 -8.23 1.68
N ALA A 15 -4.10 -9.05 2.15
CA ALA A 15 -3.29 -8.68 3.30
C ALA A 15 -2.44 -7.42 3.06
N LEU A 16 -1.92 -7.23 1.84
CA LEU A 16 -1.19 -6.01 1.49
C LEU A 16 -2.11 -4.79 1.42
N ALA A 17 -3.32 -4.94 0.89
CA ALA A 17 -4.33 -3.87 0.88
C ALA A 17 -4.68 -3.44 2.32
N ASP A 18 -4.84 -4.39 3.24
CA ASP A 18 -5.09 -4.09 4.65
C ASP A 18 -3.88 -3.39 5.30
N ILE A 19 -2.65 -3.73 4.93
CA ILE A 19 -1.46 -3.00 5.41
C ILE A 19 -1.47 -1.54 4.93
N PHE A 20 -1.79 -1.29 3.65
CA PHE A 20 -1.94 0.08 3.14
C PHE A 20 -3.05 0.85 3.85
N TYR A 21 -4.19 0.20 4.08
CA TYR A 21 -5.29 0.76 4.85
C TYR A 21 -4.83 1.22 6.24
N THR A 22 -4.08 0.39 6.98
CA THR A 22 -3.59 0.78 8.33
C THR A 22 -2.59 1.95 8.33
N TRP A 23 -2.01 2.28 7.18
CA TRP A 23 -1.12 3.43 7.06
C TRP A 23 -1.90 4.73 6.81
N ASP A 24 -3.02 4.63 6.08
CA ASP A 24 -3.91 5.74 5.72
C ASP A 24 -3.20 7.05 5.34
N VAL A 25 -2.26 6.97 4.40
CA VAL A 25 -1.41 8.12 4.04
C VAL A 25 -2.20 9.30 3.46
N LEU A 26 -3.38 9.06 2.89
CA LEU A 26 -4.26 10.10 2.37
C LEU A 26 -5.16 10.71 3.45
N GLY A 27 -5.20 10.12 4.66
CA GLY A 27 -6.06 10.55 5.76
C GLY A 27 -7.54 10.43 5.41
N VAL A 28 -7.92 9.45 4.59
CA VAL A 28 -9.31 9.28 4.14
C VAL A 28 -10.18 8.61 5.20
N TYR A 29 -9.58 7.94 6.19
CA TYR A 29 -10.29 7.26 7.26
C TYR A 29 -10.06 7.99 8.59
N GLU A 30 -10.94 8.96 8.88
CA GLU A 30 -10.93 9.69 10.16
C GLU A 30 -11.24 8.79 11.40
N ASP A 31 -11.82 7.60 11.19
CA ASP A 31 -12.14 6.59 12.22
C ASP A 31 -11.92 5.18 11.62
N GLU A 32 -11.32 4.27 12.41
CA GLU A 32 -11.04 2.86 12.05
C GLU A 32 -12.31 2.10 11.59
N ASN A 33 -13.51 2.59 11.92
CA ASN A 33 -14.79 1.98 11.53
C ASN A 33 -15.43 2.58 10.27
N ASN A 34 -14.80 3.55 9.62
CA ASN A 34 -15.42 4.29 8.51
C ASN A 34 -15.02 3.77 7.12
N ARG A 35 -14.57 2.52 7.01
CA ARG A 35 -14.22 1.88 5.73
C ARG A 35 -15.50 1.33 5.05
N PRO A 36 -15.90 1.84 3.88
CA PRO A 36 -16.95 1.21 3.09
C PRO A 36 -16.57 -0.21 2.65
N ASP A 37 -17.55 -1.12 2.58
CA ASP A 37 -17.33 -2.49 2.08
C ASP A 37 -16.83 -2.53 0.62
N ASP A 38 -17.01 -1.43 -0.11
CA ASP A 38 -16.62 -1.27 -1.52
C ASP A 38 -15.44 -0.34 -1.75
N ASP A 39 -14.72 -0.01 -0.69
CA ASP A 39 -13.59 0.87 -0.70
C ASP A 39 -12.40 0.32 -1.52
N GLU A 40 -11.94 1.06 -2.52
CA GLU A 40 -10.82 0.69 -3.40
C GLU A 40 -9.65 1.70 -3.30
N GLU A 41 -9.67 2.62 -2.32
CA GLU A 41 -8.81 3.82 -2.33
C GLU A 41 -7.30 3.48 -2.48
N TYR A 42 -6.86 2.40 -1.84
CA TYR A 42 -5.46 1.96 -1.88
C TYR A 42 -5.20 0.72 -2.75
N ASP A 43 -6.22 0.18 -3.42
CA ASP A 43 -6.09 -1.06 -4.20
C ASP A 43 -5.17 -0.88 -5.43
N ASP A 44 -5.06 0.33 -5.96
CA ASP A 44 -4.16 0.65 -7.06
C ASP A 44 -2.67 0.60 -6.67
N LEU A 45 -2.36 0.72 -5.37
CA LEU A 45 -1.00 0.65 -4.82
C LEU A 45 -0.51 -0.79 -4.63
N VAL A 46 -1.44 -1.75 -4.50
CA VAL A 46 -1.14 -3.15 -4.19
C VAL A 46 -0.31 -3.80 -5.29
N ASN A 47 -0.73 -3.67 -6.56
CA ASN A 47 -0.04 -4.33 -7.66
C ASN A 47 1.38 -3.77 -7.89
N PRO A 48 1.61 -2.44 -7.95
CA PRO A 48 2.97 -1.88 -8.01
C PRO A 48 3.87 -2.35 -6.86
N MET A 49 3.35 -2.33 -5.63
CA MET A 49 4.11 -2.77 -4.46
C MET A 49 4.51 -4.24 -4.55
N ARG A 50 3.60 -5.13 -5.00
CA ARG A 50 3.93 -6.55 -5.24
C ARG A 50 5.02 -6.73 -6.29
N VAL A 51 4.95 -5.98 -7.39
CA VAL A 51 5.96 -6.06 -8.45
C VAL A 51 7.34 -5.67 -7.90
N TRP A 52 7.41 -4.56 -7.17
CA TRP A 52 8.66 -4.07 -6.58
C TRP A 52 9.24 -5.06 -5.55
N LEU A 53 8.40 -5.56 -4.63
CA LEU A 53 8.80 -6.56 -3.64
C LEU A 53 9.28 -7.87 -4.29
N SER A 54 8.60 -8.31 -5.36
CA SER A 54 8.98 -9.52 -6.09
C SER A 54 10.27 -9.36 -6.88
N SER A 55 10.61 -8.13 -7.27
CA SER A 55 11.89 -7.81 -7.91
C SER A 55 13.07 -7.73 -6.94
N GLY A 56 12.82 -7.85 -5.63
CA GLY A 56 13.85 -7.82 -4.59
C GLY A 56 14.32 -6.41 -4.21
N MET A 57 13.50 -5.39 -4.43
CA MET A 57 13.81 -4.02 -4.01
C MET A 57 13.98 -3.91 -2.49
N THR A 58 14.94 -3.09 -2.05
CA THR A 58 15.12 -2.79 -0.62
C THR A 58 14.03 -1.85 -0.10
N SER A 59 13.89 -1.74 1.22
CA SER A 59 12.98 -0.78 1.87
C SER A 59 13.18 0.66 1.40
N GLU A 60 14.42 1.10 1.17
CA GLU A 60 14.73 2.44 0.69
C GLU A 60 14.30 2.64 -0.78
N GLU A 61 14.47 1.63 -1.62
CA GLU A 61 14.02 1.66 -3.02
C GLU A 61 12.49 1.64 -3.12
N LEU A 62 11.84 0.86 -2.26
CA LEU A 62 10.39 0.85 -2.11
C LEU A 62 9.89 2.21 -1.65
N SER A 63 10.51 2.80 -0.62
CA SER A 63 10.14 4.12 -0.10
C SER A 63 10.21 5.19 -1.19
N ARG A 64 11.31 5.21 -1.96
CA ARG A 64 11.49 6.15 -3.07
C ARG A 64 10.44 5.96 -4.17
N SER A 65 10.19 4.71 -4.59
CA SER A 65 9.23 4.38 -5.64
C SER A 65 7.79 4.70 -5.21
N LEU A 66 7.44 4.40 -3.96
CA LEU A 66 6.13 4.69 -3.39
C LEU A 66 5.91 6.20 -3.25
N THR A 67 6.89 6.93 -2.73
CA THR A 67 6.86 8.40 -2.61
C THR A 67 6.64 9.06 -3.98
N GLU A 68 7.36 8.62 -5.01
CA GLU A 68 7.19 9.14 -6.37
C GLU A 68 5.80 8.84 -6.93
N LYS A 69 5.30 7.60 -6.73
CA LYS A 69 3.95 7.22 -7.17
C LYS A 69 2.88 8.05 -6.46
N LEU A 70 2.99 8.22 -5.14
CA LEU A 70 2.05 9.02 -4.36
C LEU A 70 2.05 10.49 -4.77
N ARG A 71 3.23 11.07 -5.00
CA ARG A 71 3.35 12.44 -5.53
C ARG A 71 2.69 12.57 -6.91
N ARG A 72 2.93 11.61 -7.82
CA ARG A 72 2.45 11.67 -9.20
C ARG A 72 0.95 11.43 -9.30
N ASP A 73 0.45 10.42 -8.59
CA ASP A 73 -0.92 9.93 -8.74
C ASP A 73 -1.90 10.64 -7.78
N TYR A 74 -1.41 11.14 -6.64
CA TYR A 74 -2.23 11.78 -5.59
C TYR A 74 -1.81 13.22 -5.26
N GLY A 75 -0.74 13.74 -5.85
CA GLY A 75 -0.31 15.14 -5.63
C GLY A 75 0.26 15.43 -4.24
N LEU A 76 0.64 14.41 -3.47
CA LEU A 76 1.14 14.58 -2.10
C LEU A 76 2.49 15.33 -2.06
N SER A 77 2.63 16.24 -1.09
CA SER A 77 3.88 16.99 -0.87
C SER A 77 4.94 16.12 -0.17
N PRO A 78 6.25 16.37 -0.39
CA PRO A 78 7.33 15.61 0.24
C PRO A 78 7.27 15.59 1.77
N GLU A 79 6.76 16.66 2.39
CA GLU A 79 6.59 16.78 3.84
C GLU A 79 5.51 15.82 4.38
N SER A 80 4.48 15.54 3.58
CA SER A 80 3.44 14.54 3.89
C SER A 80 3.95 13.09 3.73
N LEU A 81 5.11 12.90 3.08
CA LEU A 81 5.68 11.60 2.74
C LEU A 81 6.79 11.16 3.70
N LEU A 82 7.07 11.95 4.76
CA LEU A 82 8.15 11.71 5.72
C LEU A 82 8.06 10.37 6.47
N SER A 83 6.93 9.65 6.42
CA SER A 83 6.74 8.33 7.03
C SER A 83 6.83 7.15 6.06
N ALA A 84 7.08 7.38 4.76
CA ALA A 84 7.08 6.31 3.76
C ALA A 84 8.18 5.26 3.99
N LEU A 85 9.32 5.64 4.58
CA LEU A 85 10.41 4.70 4.87
C LEU A 85 10.04 3.71 5.98
N ASP A 86 9.41 4.18 7.06
CA ASP A 86 8.97 3.30 8.15
C ASP A 86 7.89 2.34 7.66
N PHE A 87 6.94 2.85 6.88
CA PHE A 87 5.90 2.03 6.25
C PHE A 87 6.50 0.95 5.34
N THR A 88 7.37 1.34 4.40
CA THR A 88 7.97 0.38 3.46
C THR A 88 8.93 -0.60 4.13
N SER A 89 9.58 -0.22 5.22
CA SER A 89 10.35 -1.14 6.06
C SER A 89 9.45 -2.22 6.68
N ARG A 90 8.29 -1.83 7.23
CA ARG A 90 7.30 -2.78 7.78
C ARG A 90 6.77 -3.72 6.70
N VAL A 91 6.41 -3.18 5.53
CA VAL A 91 5.93 -3.97 4.38
C VAL A 91 7.01 -4.95 3.91
N HIS A 92 8.26 -4.50 3.79
CA HIS A 92 9.38 -5.35 3.39
C HIS A 92 9.61 -6.48 4.40
N SER A 93 9.66 -6.17 5.70
CA SER A 93 9.76 -7.20 6.75
C SER A 93 8.59 -8.19 6.73
N TRP A 94 7.36 -7.72 6.53
CA TRP A 94 6.18 -8.58 6.37
C TRP A 94 6.30 -9.48 5.14
N TRP A 95 6.75 -8.94 4.00
CA TRP A 95 6.90 -9.68 2.75
C TRP A 95 7.88 -10.85 2.89
N HIS A 96 8.98 -10.66 3.63
CA HIS A 96 9.98 -11.70 3.85
C HIS A 96 9.70 -12.60 5.07
N SER A 97 8.56 -12.39 5.75
CA SER A 97 8.16 -13.22 6.88
C SER A 97 7.72 -14.61 6.42
N PRO A 98 8.12 -15.70 7.11
CA PRO A 98 7.71 -17.06 6.79
C PRO A 98 6.21 -17.32 7.03
N ARG A 99 5.48 -16.37 7.63
CA ARG A 99 4.05 -16.45 7.93
C ARG A 99 3.18 -15.56 7.04
N ARG A 100 3.73 -15.05 5.92
CA ARG A 100 2.94 -14.34 4.93
C ARG A 100 1.89 -15.31 4.33
N PRO A 101 0.61 -14.90 4.26
CA PRO A 101 -0.46 -15.72 3.69
C PRO A 101 -0.25 -15.99 2.20
#